data_AF-A0A1H2FT95-F1
#
_entry.id   AF-A0A1H2FT95-F1
#
_cell.length_a   1.000
_cell.length_b   1.000
_cell.length_c   1.000
_cell.angle_alpha   90.00
_cell.angle_beta   90.00
_cell.angle_gamma   90.00
#
_symmetry.space_group_name_H-M   'P 1'
#
loop_
_entity.id
_entity.type
_entity.pdbx_description
1 polymer ?
#
loop_
_entity_poly.entity_id
_entity_poly.type
_entity_poly.pdbx_seq_one_letter_code
_entity_poly.pdbx_strand_id
1 'polypeptide(L)'
;MKTIIKKPHILFFSLIPLFIFTGLIREDNVIDVTIYNTFFAVKIHYWSYFSALFVALIGLNYYMLYWAKKATIPILSLFHIIFQLAAFIPFIFCLLFINTKTVLVPNFLSDYINMYAILSTSYILFVISTCICLLNFILALLKKRDS
;
A
#
# COMPACT_ATOMS: atom_id res chain seq x y z
N MET A 1 15.78 12.29 -4.60
CA MET A 1 15.91 10.84 -4.89
C MET A 1 17.06 10.14 -4.14
N LYS A 2 18.29 10.69 -4.06
CA LYS A 2 19.42 10.01 -3.38
C LYS A 2 19.15 9.60 -1.91
N THR A 3 18.35 10.37 -1.16
CA THR A 3 18.07 10.10 0.26
C THR A 3 16.99 9.05 0.49
N ILE A 4 15.91 9.07 -0.31
CA ILE A 4 14.77 8.14 -0.21
C ILE A 4 15.20 6.71 -0.57
N ILE A 5 16.04 6.57 -1.59
CA ILE A 5 16.60 5.27 -2.00
C ILE A 5 17.62 4.76 -0.96
N LYS A 6 18.35 5.66 -0.28
CA LYS A 6 19.32 5.29 0.76
C LYS A 6 18.67 4.87 2.08
N LYS A 7 17.48 5.39 2.40
CA LYS A 7 16.74 5.06 3.63
C LYS A 7 15.24 4.86 3.33
N PRO A 8 14.85 3.78 2.63
CA PRO A 8 13.45 3.56 2.26
C PRO A 8 12.51 3.45 3.46
N HIS A 9 13.01 2.98 4.61
CA HIS A 9 12.23 2.88 5.84
C HIS A 9 11.62 4.22 6.29
N ILE A 10 12.30 5.36 6.08
CA ILE A 10 11.77 6.68 6.46
C ILE A 10 10.51 7.00 5.64
N LEU A 11 10.53 6.69 4.34
CA LEU A 11 9.38 6.89 3.47
C LEU A 11 8.19 6.04 3.96
N PHE A 12 8.41 4.75 4.20
CA PHE A 12 7.32 3.87 4.63
C PHE A 12 6.77 4.24 6.01
N PHE A 13 7.61 4.55 6.99
CA PHE A 13 7.12 5.02 8.28
C PHE A 13 6.34 6.34 8.18
N SER A 14 6.70 7.24 7.26
CA SER A 14 5.94 8.48 7.02
C SER A 14 4.54 8.25 6.41
N LEU A 15 4.30 7.10 5.78
CA LEU A 15 3.00 6.73 5.22
C LEU A 15 2.04 6.13 6.27
N ILE A 16 2.52 5.70 7.43
CA ILE A 16 1.66 5.13 8.49
C ILE A 16 0.60 6.13 8.95
N PRO A 17 0.94 7.38 9.32
CA PRO A 17 -0.07 8.36 9.75
C PRO A 17 -1.09 8.64 8.65
N LEU A 18 -0.67 8.64 7.38
CA LEU A 18 -1.57 8.87 6.24
C LEU A 18 -2.70 7.83 6.22
N PHE A 19 -2.38 6.54 6.35
CA PHE A 19 -3.39 5.48 6.42
C PHE A 19 -4.26 5.56 7.68
N ILE A 20 -3.69 5.94 8.82
CA ILE A 20 -4.49 6.14 10.04
C ILE A 20 -5.51 7.27 9.83
N PHE A 21 -5.07 8.41 9.30
CA PHE A 21 -5.96 9.54 9.01
C PHE A 21 -7.04 9.19 7.99
N THR A 22 -6.73 8.45 6.93
CA THR A 22 -7.76 8.01 5.95
C THR A 22 -8.82 7.12 6.61
N GLY A 23 -8.42 6.27 7.55
CA GLY A 23 -9.35 5.44 8.32
C GLY A 23 -10.27 6.25 9.22
N LEU A 24 -9.73 7.26 9.91
CA LEU A 24 -10.51 8.16 10.77
C LEU A 24 -11.50 9.02 9.98
N ILE A 25 -11.11 9.53 8.80
CA ILE A 25 -11.98 10.37 7.94
C ILE A 25 -13.17 9.55 7.39
N ARG A 26 -12.99 8.23 7.19
CA ARG A 26 -13.96 7.35 6.52
C ARG A 26 -14.46 6.24 7.45
N GLU A 27 -14.55 6.52 8.75
CA GLU A 27 -14.82 5.51 9.78
C GLU A 27 -16.15 4.78 9.56
N ASP A 28 -17.22 5.48 9.18
CA ASP A 28 -18.55 4.90 9.01
C ASP A 28 -18.81 4.33 7.60
N ASN A 29 -17.85 4.47 6.69
CA ASN A 29 -17.98 4.05 5.31
C ASN A 29 -17.61 2.56 5.13
N VAL A 30 -18.33 1.86 4.25
CA VAL A 30 -18.14 0.44 3.92
C VAL A 30 -17.87 0.22 2.44
N ILE A 31 -16.89 -0.64 2.13
CA ILE A 31 -16.72 -1.15 0.77
C ILE A 31 -17.60 -2.37 0.63
N ASP A 32 -18.58 -2.28 -0.25
CA ASP A 32 -19.49 -3.38 -0.58
C ASP A 32 -18.89 -4.18 -1.74
N VAL A 33 -18.52 -5.43 -1.47
CA VAL A 33 -18.02 -6.36 -2.49
C VAL A 33 -19.05 -7.46 -2.67
N THR A 34 -19.66 -7.51 -3.85
CA THR A 34 -20.58 -8.59 -4.23
C THR A 34 -19.81 -9.66 -4.99
N ILE A 35 -19.73 -10.86 -4.41
CA ILE A 35 -19.13 -12.03 -5.06
C ILE A 35 -20.24 -13.05 -5.28
N TYR A 36 -20.61 -13.25 -6.55
CA TYR A 36 -21.82 -14.00 -6.93
C TYR A 36 -23.06 -13.45 -6.20
N ASN A 37 -23.65 -14.22 -5.28
CA ASN A 37 -24.84 -13.85 -4.51
C ASN A 37 -24.53 -13.52 -3.05
N THR A 38 -23.25 -13.39 -2.67
CA THR A 38 -22.85 -13.06 -1.31
C THR A 38 -22.35 -11.62 -1.24
N PHE A 39 -22.91 -10.86 -0.30
CA PHE A 39 -22.50 -9.49 -0.01
C PHE A 39 -21.48 -9.48 1.13
N PHE A 40 -20.29 -8.96 0.85
CA PHE A 40 -19.26 -8.70 1.85
C PHE A 40 -19.13 -7.19 2.05
N ALA A 41 -19.58 -6.68 3.20
CA ALA A 41 -19.40 -5.29 3.58
C ALA A 41 -18.21 -5.19 4.55
N VAL A 42 -17.14 -4.53 4.11
CA VAL A 42 -15.96 -4.31 4.96
C VAL A 42 -15.77 -2.82 5.21
N LYS A 43 -15.67 -2.42 6.48
CA LYS A 43 -15.48 -1.02 6.85
C LYS A 43 -14.14 -0.48 6.33
N ILE A 44 -14.15 0.74 5.79
CA ILE A 44 -12.97 1.38 5.19
C ILE A 44 -11.85 1.58 6.22
N HIS A 45 -12.18 1.85 7.49
CA HIS A 45 -11.17 1.98 8.54
C HIS A 45 -10.41 0.67 8.79
N TYR A 46 -11.05 -0.51 8.66
CA TYR A 46 -10.34 -1.78 8.77
C TYR A 46 -9.31 -1.95 7.66
N TRP A 47 -9.67 -1.62 6.41
CA TRP A 47 -8.72 -1.59 5.30
C TRP A 47 -7.58 -0.62 5.55
N SER A 48 -7.88 0.56 6.06
CA SER A 48 -6.89 1.61 6.34
C SER A 48 -5.89 1.19 7.43
N TYR A 49 -6.37 0.66 8.57
CA TYR A 49 -5.50 0.20 9.66
C TYR A 49 -4.69 -1.03 9.27
N PHE A 50 -5.29 -1.94 8.49
CA PHE A 50 -4.58 -3.09 7.92
C PHE A 50 -3.46 -2.67 6.96
N SER A 51 -3.72 -1.68 6.09
CA SER A 51 -2.68 -1.10 5.24
C SER A 51 -1.59 -0.39 6.05
N ALA A 52 -1.95 0.35 7.12
CA ALA A 52 -0.97 0.97 8.01
C ALA A 52 -0.02 -0.06 8.64
N LEU A 53 -0.55 -1.22 9.08
CA LEU A 53 0.26 -2.33 9.57
C LEU A 53 1.22 -2.86 8.49
N PHE A 54 0.74 -3.08 7.27
CA PHE A 54 1.61 -3.53 6.17
C PHE A 54 2.71 -2.54 5.83
N VAL A 55 2.38 -1.26 5.78
CA VAL A 55 3.36 -0.19 5.57
C VAL A 55 4.41 -0.19 6.69
N ALA A 56 3.99 -0.40 7.94
CA ALA A 56 4.91 -0.53 9.06
C ALA A 56 5.84 -1.74 8.90
N LEU A 57 5.32 -2.89 8.47
CA LEU A 57 6.11 -4.10 8.21
C LEU A 57 7.12 -3.89 7.05
N ILE A 58 6.73 -3.17 5.99
CA ILE A 58 7.65 -2.81 4.90
C ILE A 58 8.76 -1.87 5.43
N GLY A 59 8.39 -0.85 6.20
CA GLY A 59 9.35 0.05 6.83
C GLY A 59 10.33 -0.70 7.73
N LEU A 60 9.82 -1.64 8.53
CA LEU A 60 10.59 -2.50 9.40
C LEU A 60 11.54 -3.44 8.62
N ASN A 61 11.12 -4.00 7.49
CA ASN A 61 12.01 -4.77 6.60
C ASN A 61 13.25 -3.98 6.17
N TYR A 62 13.06 -2.76 5.67
CA TYR A 62 14.19 -1.89 5.29
C TYR A 62 15.00 -1.41 6.48
N TYR A 63 14.35 -1.18 7.62
CA TYR A 63 15.01 -0.79 8.86
C TYR A 63 15.90 -1.91 9.38
N MET A 64 15.47 -3.18 9.33
CA MET A 64 16.27 -4.33 9.73
C MET A 64 17.57 -4.43 8.95
N LEU A 65 17.54 -4.22 7.63
CA LEU A 65 18.77 -4.20 6.81
C LEU A 65 19.71 -3.05 7.20
N TYR A 66 19.13 -1.86 7.42
CA TYR A 66 19.88 -0.70 7.89
C TYR A 66 20.56 -0.97 9.24
N TRP A 67 19.80 -1.53 10.19
CA TRP A 67 20.29 -1.89 11.53
C TRP A 67 21.38 -2.97 11.47
N ALA A 68 21.20 -4.00 10.62
CA ALA A 68 22.20 -5.04 10.37
C ALA A 68 23.42 -4.55 9.57
N LYS A 69 23.48 -3.26 9.19
CA LYS A 69 24.52 -2.67 8.31
C LYS A 69 24.66 -3.44 6.99
N LYS A 70 23.54 -3.95 6.46
CA LYS A 70 23.45 -4.61 5.15
C LYS A 70 22.91 -3.63 4.12
N ALA A 71 23.61 -3.50 2.99
CA ALA A 71 23.15 -2.65 1.90
C ALA A 71 22.03 -3.34 1.11
N THR A 72 20.92 -2.64 0.90
CA THR A 72 19.87 -3.06 -0.03
C THR A 72 20.39 -3.09 -1.46
N ILE A 73 19.78 -3.90 -2.32
CA ILE A 73 20.02 -3.84 -3.77
C ILE A 73 19.31 -2.61 -4.34
N PRO A 74 20.02 -1.58 -4.85
CA PRO A 74 19.40 -0.29 -5.17
C PRO A 74 18.31 -0.37 -6.24
N ILE A 75 18.49 -1.24 -7.25
CA ILE A 75 17.53 -1.39 -8.34
C ILE A 75 16.22 -2.04 -7.87
N LEU A 76 16.30 -3.05 -6.99
CA LEU A 76 15.11 -3.66 -6.38
C LEU A 76 14.43 -2.68 -5.43
N SER A 77 15.19 -1.90 -4.64
CA SER A 77 14.62 -0.85 -3.79
C SER A 77 13.88 0.19 -4.61
N LEU A 78 14.43 0.60 -5.76
CA LEU A 78 13.79 1.57 -6.66
C LEU A 78 12.49 1.01 -7.24
N PHE A 79 12.52 -0.20 -7.80
CA PHE A 79 11.31 -0.83 -8.36
C PHE A 79 10.26 -1.04 -7.29
N HIS A 80 10.64 -1.52 -6.10
CA HIS A 80 9.72 -1.63 -4.98
C HIS A 80 9.05 -0.29 -4.67
N ILE A 81 9.80 0.81 -4.50
CA ILE A 81 9.21 2.11 -4.19
C ILE A 81 8.25 2.57 -5.29
N ILE A 82 8.61 2.41 -6.57
CA ILE A 82 7.77 2.81 -7.71
C ILE A 82 6.46 2.01 -7.71
N PHE A 83 6.54 0.69 -7.64
CA PHE A 83 5.36 -0.18 -7.63
C PHE A 83 4.49 0.05 -6.39
N GLN A 84 5.10 0.27 -5.24
CA GLN A 84 4.39 0.53 -4.00
C GLN A 84 3.62 1.85 -4.05
N LEU A 85 4.23 2.91 -4.55
CA LEU A 85 3.55 4.21 -4.71
C LEU A 85 2.45 4.13 -5.77
N ALA A 86 2.72 3.45 -6.89
CA ALA A 86 1.73 3.22 -7.93
C ALA A 86 0.55 2.34 -7.46
N ALA A 87 0.72 1.54 -6.40
CA ALA A 87 -0.36 0.81 -5.75
C ALA A 87 -1.11 1.69 -4.72
N PHE A 88 -0.37 2.39 -3.86
CA PHE A 88 -0.96 3.15 -2.76
C PHE A 88 -1.71 4.40 -3.17
N ILE A 89 -1.21 5.15 -4.17
CA ILE A 89 -1.88 6.36 -4.65
C ILE A 89 -3.32 6.06 -5.11
N PRO A 90 -3.54 5.13 -6.07
CA PRO A 90 -4.90 4.78 -6.49
C PRO A 90 -5.70 4.08 -5.39
N PHE A 91 -5.07 3.27 -4.53
CA PHE A 91 -5.75 2.64 -3.41
C PHE A 91 -6.36 3.66 -2.44
N ILE A 92 -5.56 4.63 -1.98
CA ILE A 92 -6.02 5.70 -1.07
C ILE A 92 -7.10 6.55 -1.76
N PHE A 93 -6.92 6.86 -3.05
CA PHE A 93 -7.95 7.54 -3.84
C PHE A 93 -9.27 6.76 -3.81
N CYS A 94 -9.25 5.45 -4.05
CA CYS A 94 -10.46 4.63 -3.93
C CYS A 94 -11.06 4.67 -2.53
N LEU A 95 -10.27 4.55 -1.45
CA LEU A 95 -10.81 4.61 -0.08
C LEU A 95 -11.52 5.94 0.24
N LEU A 96 -11.02 7.05 -0.30
CA LEU A 96 -11.60 8.38 -0.07
C LEU A 96 -12.87 8.61 -0.89
N PHE A 97 -12.94 8.09 -2.12
CA PHE A 97 -13.99 8.46 -3.09
C PHE A 97 -14.97 7.34 -3.43
N ILE A 98 -14.73 6.09 -3.02
CA ILE A 98 -15.70 5.01 -3.24
C ILE A 98 -17.01 5.35 -2.51
N ASN A 99 -18.12 5.37 -3.26
CA ASN A 99 -19.40 5.75 -2.69
C ASN A 99 -20.01 4.54 -1.97
N THR A 100 -20.19 4.68 -0.66
CA THR A 100 -20.69 3.62 0.22
C THR A 100 -22.15 3.81 0.58
N LYS A 101 -22.80 4.87 0.06
CA LYS A 101 -24.22 5.15 0.28
C LYS A 101 -24.96 4.93 -1.04
N THR A 102 -25.73 3.85 -1.04
CA THR A 102 -26.63 3.34 -2.08
C THR A 102 -27.26 4.40 -3.01
N VAL A 103 -26.91 4.31 -4.29
CA VAL A 103 -27.76 4.36 -5.52
C VAL A 103 -28.53 5.65 -5.90
N LEU A 104 -28.73 6.67 -5.06
CA LEU A 104 -29.68 7.77 -5.43
C LEU A 104 -29.10 9.15 -5.76
N VAL A 105 -27.78 9.33 -5.82
CA VAL A 105 -27.16 10.58 -6.30
C VAL A 105 -26.21 10.24 -7.43
N PRO A 106 -26.42 10.75 -8.67
CA PRO A 106 -25.47 10.59 -9.76
C PRO A 106 -24.13 11.15 -9.30
N ASN A 107 -23.14 10.29 -9.13
CA ASN A 107 -21.81 10.72 -8.76
C ASN A 107 -20.97 10.66 -10.03
N PHE A 108 -20.67 11.83 -10.60
CA PHE A 108 -19.97 11.97 -11.90
C PHE A 108 -18.70 11.11 -12.01
N LEU A 109 -18.05 10.76 -10.89
CA LEU A 109 -16.86 9.90 -10.89
C LEU A 109 -17.19 8.40 -10.99
N SER A 110 -18.26 7.90 -10.36
CA SER A 110 -18.55 6.45 -10.34
C SER A 110 -19.09 5.94 -11.67
N ASP A 111 -19.78 6.79 -12.43
CA ASP A 111 -20.42 6.38 -13.69
C ASP A 111 -19.40 6.26 -14.85
N TYR A 112 -18.25 6.93 -14.73
CA TYR A 112 -17.18 6.91 -15.74
C TYR A 112 -15.94 6.12 -15.29
N ILE A 113 -15.69 6.01 -13.98
CA ILE A 113 -14.48 5.38 -13.43
C ILE A 113 -14.88 4.13 -12.64
N ASN A 114 -14.40 2.97 -13.10
CA ASN A 114 -14.59 1.71 -12.38
C ASN A 114 -13.64 1.64 -11.17
N MET A 115 -14.09 2.19 -10.04
CA MET A 115 -13.32 2.25 -8.79
C MET A 115 -12.95 0.85 -8.25
N TYR A 116 -13.82 -0.16 -8.44
CA TYR A 116 -13.54 -1.53 -8.01
C TYR A 116 -12.41 -2.16 -8.84
N ALA A 117 -12.35 -1.89 -10.14
CA ALA A 117 -11.25 -2.32 -10.99
C ALA A 117 -9.94 -1.66 -10.56
N ILE A 118 -9.94 -0.35 -10.30
CA ILE A 118 -8.75 0.37 -9.81
C ILE A 118 -8.29 -0.19 -8.46
N LEU A 119 -9.22 -0.44 -7.53
CA LEU A 119 -8.92 -1.03 -6.23
C LEU A 119 -8.25 -2.41 -6.38
N SER A 120 -8.82 -3.26 -7.26
CA SER A 120 -8.28 -4.59 -7.56
C SER A 120 -6.89 -4.52 -8.19
N THR A 121 -6.68 -3.66 -9.19
CA THR A 121 -5.36 -3.44 -9.81
C THR A 121 -4.34 -2.93 -8.80
N SER A 122 -4.74 -2.01 -7.92
CA SER A 122 -3.90 -1.49 -6.84
C SER A 122 -3.45 -2.60 -5.89
N TYR A 123 -4.36 -3.51 -5.54
CA TYR A 123 -4.05 -4.67 -4.70
C TYR A 123 -3.07 -5.64 -5.39
N ILE A 124 -3.27 -5.95 -6.67
CA ILE A 124 -2.33 -6.81 -7.43
C ILE A 124 -0.94 -6.17 -7.47
N LEU A 125 -0.87 -4.87 -7.73
CA LEU A 125 0.40 -4.15 -7.79
C LEU A 125 1.09 -4.09 -6.42
N PHE A 126 0.32 -3.94 -5.34
CA PHE A 126 0.80 -4.06 -3.96
C PHE A 126 1.45 -5.43 -3.68
N VAL A 127 0.82 -6.52 -4.12
CA VAL A 127 1.37 -7.88 -3.95
C VAL A 127 2.68 -8.03 -4.72
N ILE A 128 2.73 -7.60 -5.98
CA ILE A 128 3.96 -7.62 -6.81
C ILE A 128 5.07 -6.84 -6.12
N SER A 129 4.76 -5.63 -5.65
CA SER A 129 5.68 -4.78 -4.93
C SER A 129 6.22 -5.48 -3.67
N THR A 130 5.34 -6.09 -2.87
CA THR A 130 5.72 -6.83 -1.65
C THR A 130 6.71 -7.96 -1.97
N CYS A 131 6.48 -8.71 -3.05
CA CYS A 131 7.43 -9.73 -3.51
C CYS A 131 8.81 -9.15 -3.83
N ILE A 132 8.88 -7.98 -4.49
CA ILE A 132 10.16 -7.29 -4.78
C ILE A 132 10.84 -6.86 -3.47
N CYS A 133 10.08 -6.38 -2.48
CA CYS A 133 10.62 -6.02 -1.17
C CYS A 133 11.26 -7.22 -0.46
N LEU A 134 10.56 -8.35 -0.42
CA LEU A 134 11.05 -9.58 0.21
C LEU A 134 12.27 -10.13 -0.52
N LEU A 135 12.25 -10.13 -1.85
CA LEU A 135 13.39 -10.55 -2.66
C LEU A 135 14.63 -9.69 -2.36
N ASN A 136 14.46 -8.36 -2.26
CA ASN A 136 15.55 -7.46 -1.90
C ASN A 136 16.12 -7.78 -0.52
N PHE A 137 15.24 -8.02 0.45
CA PHE A 137 15.64 -8.38 1.81
C PHE A 137 16.47 -9.67 1.84
N ILE A 138 16.00 -10.73 1.20
CA ILE A 138 16.70 -12.02 1.13
C ILE A 138 18.06 -11.86 0.45
N LEU A 139 18.12 -11.22 -0.72
CA LEU A 139 19.37 -11.05 -1.45
C LEU A 139 20.36 -10.16 -0.70
N ALA A 140 19.89 -9.11 -0.02
CA ALA A 140 20.74 -8.24 0.80
C ALA A 140 21.33 -8.99 2.01
N LEU A 141 20.56 -9.90 2.62
CA LEU A 141 21.07 -10.76 3.70
C LEU A 141 22.15 -11.72 3.20
N LEU A 142 21.92 -12.37 2.06
CA LEU A 142 22.84 -13.33 1.45
C LEU A 142 24.11 -12.69 0.88
N LYS A 143 24.08 -11.40 0.52
CA LYS A 143 25.26 -10.68 0.05
C LYS A 143 26.34 -10.71 1.14
N LYS A 144 27.54 -11.22 0.78
CA LYS A 144 28.71 -11.18 1.66
C LYS A 144 29.00 -9.74 2.07
N ARG A 145 29.46 -9.56 3.31
CA ARG A 145 29.89 -8.24 3.78
C ARG A 145 31.13 -7.89 2.97
N ASP A 146 31.05 -6.83 2.16
CA ASP A 146 32.23 -6.25 1.55
C ASP A 146 33.10 -5.78 2.73
N SER A 147 34.16 -6.55 3.01
CA SER A 147 35.08 -6.42 4.14
C SER A 147 36.02 -5.24 3.98
#